data_AF-A0A7X6UEP5-F1
#
_entry.id   AF-A0A7X6UEP5-F1
#
_cell.length_a   1.000
_cell.length_b   1.000
_cell.length_c   1.000
_cell.angle_alpha   90.00
_cell.angle_beta   90.00
_cell.angle_gamma   90.00
#
_symmetry.space_group_name_H-M   'P 1'
#
loop_
_entity.id
_entity.type
_entity.pdbx_description
1 polymer ?
#
loop_
_entity_poly.entity_id
_entity_poly.type
_entity_poly.pdbx_seq_one_letter_code
_entity_poly.pdbx_strand_id
1 'polypeptide(L)'
;KDGLFSTDHPAGVIHCYSGSKETLPRLLELGFMIGFDGPLTFKNAKKPLEALSAVPADRLVLETDAPWLAPVPYRGKRNEPSYLPLIGDKAAQTLKLARDALAEQTTANALRLFRIK
;
A
#
# COMPACT_ATOMS: atom_id res chain seq x y z
N LYS A 1 21.30 -5.98 15.77
CA LYS A 1 21.87 -7.03 14.89
C LYS A 1 21.78 -6.48 13.48
N ASP A 2 22.90 -5.95 12.99
CA ASP A 2 23.02 -5.28 11.69
C ASP A 2 23.06 -6.34 10.57
N GLY A 3 21.92 -7.01 10.38
CA GLY A 3 21.69 -7.88 9.23
C GLY A 3 21.19 -7.07 8.03
N LEU A 4 21.17 -7.70 6.85
CA LEU A 4 20.65 -7.14 5.59
C LEU A 4 19.24 -6.50 5.69
N PHE A 5 18.51 -6.78 6.77
CA PHE A 5 17.15 -6.36 7.06
C PHE A 5 17.06 -5.64 8.42
N SER A 6 17.90 -4.62 8.65
CA SER A 6 17.78 -3.77 9.84
C SER A 6 16.42 -3.04 9.84
N THR A 7 15.76 -2.88 10.98
CA THR A 7 14.46 -2.18 11.07
C THR A 7 14.53 -0.70 10.68
N ASP A 8 15.72 -0.10 10.74
CA ASP A 8 15.94 1.32 10.40
C ASP A 8 15.88 1.58 8.89
N HIS A 9 16.07 0.53 8.09
CA HIS A 9 16.01 0.58 6.63
C HIS A 9 15.03 -0.46 6.12
N PRO A 10 13.92 -0.06 5.48
CA PRO A 10 12.98 -1.04 4.95
C PRO A 10 13.70 -1.98 3.97
N ALA A 11 13.45 -3.27 4.13
CA ALA A 11 14.03 -4.34 3.31
C ALA A 11 13.65 -4.23 1.83
N GLY A 12 12.49 -3.62 1.58
CA GLY A 12 11.85 -3.49 0.29
C GLY A 12 10.35 -3.28 0.47
N VAL A 13 9.61 -3.40 -0.63
CA VAL A 13 8.14 -3.41 -0.61
C VAL A 13 7.64 -4.72 -1.21
N ILE A 14 6.64 -5.31 -0.55
CA ILE A 14 5.81 -6.34 -1.17
C ILE A 14 4.78 -5.62 -2.03
N HIS A 15 5.16 -5.43 -3.30
CA HIS A 15 4.36 -4.80 -4.34
C HIS A 15 3.06 -5.58 -4.60
N CYS A 16 1.98 -4.85 -4.93
CA CYS A 16 0.67 -5.41 -5.33
C CYS A 16 0.19 -6.49 -4.34
N TYR A 17 0.12 -6.15 -3.05
CA TYR A 17 -0.15 -7.14 -2.02
C TYR A 17 -1.56 -7.73 -2.12
N SER A 18 -1.64 -9.00 -2.49
CA SER A 18 -2.87 -9.80 -2.59
C SER A 18 -2.94 -10.94 -1.57
N GLY A 19 -1.98 -10.98 -0.64
CA GLY A 19 -1.92 -11.91 0.49
C GLY A 19 -3.04 -11.67 1.51
N SER A 20 -3.11 -12.52 2.53
CA SER A 20 -4.09 -12.35 3.61
C SER A 20 -3.49 -11.55 4.77
N LYS A 21 -4.30 -11.11 5.73
CA LYS A 21 -3.77 -10.41 6.90
C LYS A 21 -2.85 -11.29 7.75
N GLU A 22 -3.04 -12.61 7.70
CA GLU A 22 -2.31 -13.61 8.47
C GLU A 22 -0.84 -13.73 8.04
N THR A 23 -0.51 -13.40 6.79
CA THR A 23 0.88 -13.43 6.30
C THR A 23 1.65 -12.13 6.60
N LEU A 24 0.97 -11.05 6.99
CA LEU A 24 1.59 -9.75 7.27
C LEU A 24 2.62 -9.77 8.40
N PRO A 25 2.38 -10.41 9.57
CA PRO A 25 3.33 -10.36 10.68
C PRO A 25 4.74 -10.79 10.27
N ARG A 26 4.84 -11.85 9.47
CA ARG A 26 6.14 -12.34 8.98
C ARG A 26 6.82 -11.36 8.01
N LEU A 27 6.06 -10.76 7.10
CA LEU A 27 6.59 -9.77 6.15
C LEU A 27 7.06 -8.50 6.87
N LEU A 28 6.31 -8.07 7.88
CA LEU A 28 6.64 -6.90 8.70
C LEU A 28 7.87 -7.17 9.60
N GLU A 29 7.99 -8.36 10.18
CA GLU A 29 9.17 -8.79 10.94
C GLU A 29 10.44 -8.77 10.08
N LEU A 30 10.33 -9.17 8.81
CA LEU A 30 11.42 -9.14 7.83
C LEU A 30 11.76 -7.72 7.32
N GLY A 31 11.09 -6.68 7.82
CA GLY A 31 11.40 -5.30 7.46
C GLY A 31 10.74 -4.79 6.17
N PHE A 32 9.80 -5.53 5.57
CA PHE A 32 9.13 -5.08 4.35
C PHE A 32 8.04 -4.03 4.60
N MET A 33 7.85 -3.13 3.64
CA MET A 33 6.61 -2.36 3.48
C MET A 33 5.60 -3.13 2.63
N ILE A 34 4.34 -2.76 2.70
CA ILE A 34 3.24 -3.42 1.98
C ILE A 34 2.61 -2.42 1.01
N GLY A 35 2.63 -2.77 -0.28
CA GLY A 35 2.06 -1.98 -1.37
C GLY A 35 0.61 -2.39 -1.66
N PHE A 36 -0.29 -1.41 -1.78
CA PHE A 36 -1.67 -1.63 -2.19
C PHE A 36 -2.09 -0.74 -3.35
N ASP A 37 -3.01 -1.25 -4.15
CA ASP A 37 -3.38 -0.72 -5.46
C ASP A 37 -4.89 -0.77 -5.74
N GLY A 38 -5.28 -0.68 -7.02
CA GLY A 38 -6.66 -0.55 -7.48
C GLY A 38 -7.66 -1.58 -6.93
N PRO A 39 -7.30 -2.87 -6.72
CA PRO A 39 -8.10 -3.85 -6.01
C PRO A 39 -8.77 -3.38 -4.71
N LEU A 40 -8.20 -2.43 -3.98
CA LEU A 40 -8.85 -1.84 -2.79
C LEU A 40 -10.25 -1.26 -3.10
N THR A 41 -10.42 -0.75 -4.32
CA THR A 41 -11.65 -0.08 -4.76
C THR A 41 -12.72 -1.04 -5.28
N PHE A 42 -12.40 -2.34 -5.42
CA PHE A 42 -13.32 -3.30 -6.04
C PHE A 42 -14.49 -3.66 -5.11
N LYS A 43 -15.66 -3.96 -5.69
CA LYS A 43 -16.88 -4.30 -4.93
C LYS A 43 -16.69 -5.46 -3.94
N ASN A 44 -15.84 -6.43 -4.27
CA ASN A 44 -15.59 -7.64 -3.47
C ASN A 44 -14.21 -7.60 -2.76
N ALA A 45 -13.68 -6.42 -2.48
CA ALA A 45 -12.34 -6.20 -1.93
C ALA A 45 -12.18 -6.61 -0.44
N LYS A 46 -12.94 -7.57 0.08
CA LYS A 46 -12.92 -7.92 1.52
C LYS A 46 -11.49 -8.25 2.01
N LYS A 47 -10.82 -9.19 1.34
CA LYS A 47 -9.45 -9.63 1.70
C LYS A 47 -8.42 -8.50 1.65
N PRO A 48 -8.28 -7.71 0.57
CA PRO A 48 -7.30 -6.62 0.54
C PRO A 48 -7.64 -5.49 1.53
N LEU A 49 -8.93 -5.21 1.82
CA LEU A 49 -9.30 -4.23 2.85
C LEU A 49 -8.99 -4.70 4.28
N GLU A 50 -9.18 -5.99 4.56
CA GLU A 50 -8.77 -6.61 5.83
C GLU A 50 -7.24 -6.58 6.01
N ALA A 51 -6.50 -6.88 4.95
CA ALA A 51 -5.04 -6.77 4.95
C ALA A 51 -4.59 -5.32 5.17
N LEU A 52 -5.16 -4.36 4.41
CA LEU A 52 -4.86 -2.94 4.56
C LEU A 52 -5.05 -2.47 6.01
N SER A 53 -6.15 -2.88 6.64
CA SER A 53 -6.48 -2.51 8.03
C SER A 53 -5.53 -3.10 9.07
N ALA A 54 -4.77 -4.13 8.71
CA ALA A 54 -3.81 -4.81 9.58
C ALA A 54 -2.36 -4.34 9.38
N VAL A 55 -2.09 -3.51 8.37
CA VAL A 55 -0.75 -2.95 8.13
C VAL A 55 -0.55 -1.68 8.95
N PRO A 56 0.53 -1.57 9.74
CA PRO A 56 0.90 -0.32 10.41
C PRO A 56 1.08 0.83 9.40
N ALA A 57 0.59 2.03 9.74
CA ALA A 57 0.58 3.17 8.82
C ALA A 57 1.99 3.57 8.33
N ASP A 58 3.03 3.37 9.13
CA ASP A 58 4.45 3.61 8.82
C ASP A 58 5.09 2.52 7.93
N ARG A 59 4.31 1.51 7.55
CA ARG A 59 4.72 0.38 6.70
C ARG A 59 3.87 0.25 5.44
N LEU A 60 2.99 1.21 5.19
CA LEU A 60 2.07 1.25 4.06
C LEU A 60 2.63 2.10 2.90
N VAL A 61 2.52 1.60 1.68
CA VAL A 61 2.75 2.35 0.43
C VAL A 61 1.56 2.15 -0.49
N LEU A 62 1.21 3.17 -1.27
CA LEU A 62 0.16 3.11 -2.28
C LEU A 62 0.75 3.18 -3.68
N GLU A 63 0.17 2.42 -4.61
CA GLU A 63 0.60 2.35 -5.99
C GLU A 63 -0.59 2.15 -6.93
N THR A 64 -0.36 2.22 -8.24
CA THR A 64 -1.41 1.92 -9.24
C THR A 64 -1.22 0.58 -9.91
N ASP A 65 0.02 0.11 -10.04
CA ASP A 65 0.40 -1.00 -10.94
C ASP A 65 -0.03 -0.77 -12.41
N ALA A 66 -0.04 0.50 -12.84
CA ALA A 66 -0.35 0.83 -14.22
C ALA A 66 0.61 0.13 -15.20
N PRO A 67 0.11 -0.48 -16.29
CA PRO A 67 -1.19 -0.26 -16.93
C PRO A 67 -2.33 -1.18 -16.45
N TRP A 68 -2.11 -2.01 -15.43
CA TRP A 68 -3.06 -3.02 -14.95
C TRP A 68 -3.90 -2.54 -13.78
N LEU A 69 -4.90 -3.31 -13.38
CA LEU A 69 -5.59 -3.14 -12.09
C LEU A 69 -6.27 -1.77 -11.88
N ALA A 70 -6.82 -1.16 -12.94
CA ALA A 70 -7.48 0.15 -12.85
C ALA A 70 -8.52 0.19 -11.70
N PRO A 71 -8.43 1.19 -10.78
CA PRO A 71 -9.40 1.35 -9.72
C PRO A 71 -10.79 1.73 -10.26
N VAL A 72 -11.84 1.55 -9.45
CA VAL A 72 -13.18 2.09 -9.70
C VAL A 72 -13.10 3.63 -9.72
N PRO A 73 -13.75 4.32 -10.71
CA PRO A 73 -14.73 3.82 -11.67
C PRO A 73 -14.17 3.30 -13.01
N TYR A 74 -12.85 3.20 -13.15
CA TYR A 74 -12.18 2.82 -14.39
C TYR A 74 -11.88 1.31 -14.51
N ARG A 75 -12.38 0.48 -13.60
CA ARG A 75 -12.15 -0.97 -13.59
C ARG A 75 -12.45 -1.60 -14.96
N GLY A 76 -11.50 -2.39 -15.46
CA GLY A 76 -11.57 -3.04 -16.79
C GLY A 76 -11.06 -2.17 -17.94
N LYS A 77 -10.67 -0.92 -17.68
CA LYS A 77 -9.93 -0.06 -18.62
C LYS A 77 -8.43 -0.09 -18.32
N ARG A 78 -7.63 0.52 -19.19
CA ARG A 78 -6.21 0.78 -18.94
C ARG A 78 -6.05 1.65 -17.70
N ASN A 79 -5.15 1.27 -16.82
CA ASN A 79 -4.81 2.05 -15.63
C ASN A 79 -3.72 3.08 -15.93
N GLU A 80 -3.66 4.12 -15.11
CA GLU A 80 -2.71 5.22 -15.21
C GLU A 80 -2.25 5.67 -13.82
N PRO A 81 -1.01 6.20 -13.68
CA PRO A 81 -0.53 6.78 -12.41
C PRO A 81 -1.46 7.86 -11.84
N SER A 82 -2.15 8.60 -12.72
CA SER A 82 -3.13 9.64 -12.38
C SER A 82 -4.32 9.14 -11.55
N TYR A 83 -4.55 7.83 -11.48
CA TYR A 83 -5.63 7.21 -10.70
C TYR A 83 -5.24 6.89 -9.25
N LEU A 84 -3.99 7.13 -8.84
CA LEU A 84 -3.54 6.92 -7.46
C LEU A 84 -4.43 7.62 -6.40
N PRO A 85 -4.95 8.85 -6.62
CA PRO A 85 -5.86 9.48 -5.67
C PRO A 85 -7.13 8.66 -5.37
N LEU A 86 -7.67 7.91 -6.34
CA LEU A 86 -8.85 7.06 -6.12
C LEU A 86 -8.55 5.90 -5.17
N ILE A 87 -7.33 5.38 -5.25
CA ILE A 87 -6.83 4.32 -4.37
C ILE A 87 -6.60 4.89 -2.97
N GLY A 88 -5.99 6.08 -2.89
CA GLY A 88 -5.79 6.82 -1.64
C GLY A 88 -7.09 7.16 -0.92
N ASP A 89 -8.11 7.65 -1.64
CA ASP A 89 -9.43 7.95 -1.07
C ASP A 89 -10.07 6.69 -0.47
N LYS A 90 -9.98 5.56 -1.17
CA LYS A 90 -10.51 4.29 -0.65
C LYS A 90 -9.74 3.78 0.56
N ALA A 91 -8.42 3.90 0.54
CA ALA A 91 -7.57 3.51 1.66
C ALA A 91 -7.86 4.36 2.90
N ALA A 92 -7.96 5.69 2.74
CA ALA A 92 -8.29 6.63 3.80
C ALA A 92 -9.67 6.34 4.43
N GLN A 93 -10.68 6.08 3.60
CA GLN A 93 -12.01 5.66 4.08
C GLN A 93 -11.95 4.38 4.91
N THR A 94 -11.14 3.41 4.48
CA THR A 94 -11.01 2.10 5.15
C THR A 94 -10.30 2.22 6.48
N LEU A 95 -9.23 3.03 6.53
CA LEU A 95 -8.43 3.28 7.73
C LEU A 95 -9.04 4.32 8.66
N LYS A 96 -10.13 4.99 8.24
CA LYS A 96 -10.77 6.11 8.95
C LYS A 96 -9.79 7.25 9.24
N LEU A 97 -8.92 7.54 8.28
CA LEU A 97 -7.95 8.62 8.33
C LEU A 97 -8.34 9.75 7.39
N ALA A 98 -7.88 10.96 7.69
CA ALA A 98 -7.93 12.05 6.72
C ALA A 98 -7.07 11.69 5.50
N ARG A 99 -7.56 11.99 4.30
CA ARG A 99 -6.86 11.71 3.05
C ARG A 99 -5.45 12.32 3.05
N ASP A 100 -5.33 13.59 3.44
CA ASP A 100 -4.07 14.31 3.42
C ASP A 100 -3.05 13.71 4.39
N ALA A 101 -3.50 13.33 5.60
CA ALA A 101 -2.64 12.64 6.57
C ALA A 101 -2.14 11.28 6.04
N LEU A 102 -3.01 10.51 5.36
CA LEU A 102 -2.60 9.25 4.74
C LEU A 102 -1.62 9.49 3.58
N ALA A 103 -1.86 10.51 2.76
CA ALA A 103 -0.97 10.89 1.67
C ALA A 103 0.41 11.28 2.21
N GLU A 104 0.48 12.16 3.21
CA GLU A 104 1.74 12.55 3.86
C GLU A 104 2.50 11.34 4.40
N GLN A 105 1.83 10.47 5.16
CA GLN A 105 2.45 9.27 5.74
C GLN A 105 2.97 8.31 4.66
N THR A 106 2.18 8.02 3.63
CA THR A 106 2.54 7.06 2.58
C THR A 106 3.62 7.63 1.64
N THR A 107 3.62 8.94 1.40
CA THR A 107 4.72 9.65 0.72
C THR A 107 6.00 9.59 1.55
N ALA A 108 5.96 9.87 2.85
CA ALA A 108 7.13 9.76 3.72
C ALA A 108 7.70 8.34 3.75
N ASN A 109 6.83 7.32 3.76
CA ASN A 109 7.24 5.92 3.67
C ASN A 109 7.94 5.62 2.33
N ALA A 110 7.36 6.05 1.21
CA ALA A 110 7.94 5.83 -0.12
C ALA A 110 9.29 6.54 -0.28
N LEU A 111 9.42 7.79 0.19
CA LEU A 111 10.69 8.53 0.18
C LEU A 111 11.77 7.81 0.99
N ARG A 112 11.43 7.32 2.19
CA ARG A 112 12.32 6.53 3.04
C ARG A 112 12.72 5.20 2.40
N LEU A 113 11.76 4.51 1.78
CA LEU A 113 11.97 3.23 1.11
C LEU A 113 12.92 3.35 -0.08
N PHE A 114 12.64 4.29 -0.98
CA PHE A 114 13.38 4.45 -2.23
C PHE A 114 14.57 5.41 -2.12
N ARG A 115 14.81 5.98 -0.93
CA ARG A 115 15.90 6.92 -0.65
C ARG A 115 15.88 8.14 -1.58
N ILE A 116 14.69 8.63 -1.85
CA ILE A 116 14.46 9.82 -2.69
C ILE A 116 14.60 11.05 -1.79
N LYS A 117 15.38 12.03 -2.25
CA LYS A 117 15.65 13.30 -1.55
C LYS A 117 14.79 14.42 -2.08
#